data_AF-A0A3M2W762-F1
#
_entry.id   AF-A0A3M2W762-F1
#
_cell.length_a   1.000
_cell.length_b   1.000
_cell.length_c   1.000
_cell.angle_alpha   90.00
_cell.angle_beta   90.00
_cell.angle_gamma   90.00
#
_symmetry.space_group_name_H-M   'P 1'
#
loop_
_entity.id
_entity.type
_entity.pdbx_description
1 polymer ?
#
loop_
_entity_poly.entity_id
_entity_poly.type
_entity_poly.pdbx_seq_one_letter_code
_entity_poly.pdbx_strand_id
1 'polypeptide(L)'
;MQNGVCALYDGQNNEAAIIELPEHSEMVIFHCRIGRCPERAPDLLRLLSLNFDVARLHGCWFAVDQGDVRLCAQRELASLDEPAF
;
A
#
# COMPACT_ATOMS: atom_id res chain seq x y z
N MET A 1 14.54 3.39 10.92
CA MET A 1 14.20 2.37 9.91
C MET A 1 14.77 1.05 10.38
N GLN A 2 13.95 0.00 10.42
CA GLN A 2 14.43 -1.36 10.60
C GLN A 2 14.22 -2.04 9.25
N ASN A 3 15.28 -2.62 8.67
CA ASN A 3 15.22 -3.40 7.42
C ASN A 3 14.54 -2.70 6.23
N GLY A 4 14.80 -1.40 6.01
CA GLY A 4 14.22 -0.66 4.88
C GLY A 4 12.74 -0.28 5.05
N VAL A 5 12.17 -0.47 6.25
CA VAL A 5 10.77 -0.12 6.56
C VAL A 5 10.70 1.15 7.41
N CYS A 6 9.79 2.05 7.03
CA CYS A 6 9.41 3.24 7.78
C CYS A 6 7.88 3.25 7.98
N ALA A 7 7.43 3.28 9.22
CA ALA A 7 6.02 3.36 9.56
C ALA A 7 5.66 4.78 10.00
N LEU A 8 4.63 5.35 9.37
CA LEU A 8 4.05 6.65 9.70
C LEU A 8 2.72 6.43 10.42
N TYR A 9 2.54 7.15 11.52
CA TYR A 9 1.33 7.12 12.32
C TYR A 9 0.76 8.52 12.47
N ASP A 10 -0.56 8.63 12.57
CA ASP A 10 -1.24 9.89 12.84
C ASP A 10 -1.16 10.28 14.34
N GLY A 11 -1.73 11.45 14.71
CA GLY A 11 -1.76 11.91 16.10
C GLY A 11 -2.59 11.05 17.06
N GLN A 12 -3.33 10.06 16.55
CA GLN A 12 -4.10 9.08 17.31
C GLN A 12 -3.43 7.70 17.35
N ASN A 13 -2.21 7.59 16.81
CA ASN A 13 -1.45 6.35 16.69
C ASN A 13 -2.08 5.31 15.75
N ASN A 14 -2.88 5.74 14.77
CA ASN A 14 -3.32 4.89 13.67
C ASN A 14 -2.26 4.86 12.57
N GLU A 15 -2.09 3.71 11.92
CA GLU A 15 -1.22 3.56 10.77
C GLU A 15 -1.69 4.47 9.63
N ALA A 16 -0.88 5.46 9.27
CA ALA A 16 -1.14 6.37 8.16
C ALA A 16 -0.56 5.82 6.85
N ALA A 17 0.68 5.36 6.90
CA ALA A 17 1.37 4.71 5.79
C ALA A 17 2.57 3.90 6.28
N ILE A 18 2.88 2.84 5.57
CA ILE A 18 4.13 2.10 5.64
C ILE A 18 4.87 2.35 4.34
N ILE A 19 6.14 2.72 4.44
CA ILE A 19 7.05 2.96 3.33
C ILE A 19 8.12 1.88 3.41
N GLU A 20 8.24 1.08 2.34
CA GLU A 20 9.23 0.02 2.24
C GLU A 20 10.16 0.28 1.06
N LEU A 21 11.45 0.18 1.32
CA LEU A 21 12.48 0.12 0.30
C LEU A 21 13.09 -1.29 0.36
N PRO A 22 12.63 -2.22 -0.50
CA PRO A 22 13.19 -3.56 -0.55
C PRO A 22 14.69 -3.51 -0.86
N GLU A 23 15.44 -4.48 -0.31
CA GLU A 23 16.89 -4.54 -0.52
C GLU A 23 17.21 -4.68 -2.02
N HIS A 24 18.16 -3.88 -2.50
CA HIS A 24 18.54 -3.81 -3.92
C HIS A 24 17.42 -3.41 -4.90
N SER A 25 16.39 -2.69 -4.42
CA SER A 25 15.29 -2.17 -5.25
C SER A 25 15.45 -0.67 -5.53
N GLU A 26 15.18 -0.27 -6.77
CA GLU A 26 14.99 1.15 -7.15
C GLU A 26 13.52 1.59 -7.00
N MET A 27 12.66 0.71 -6.48
CA MET A 27 11.24 0.97 -6.24
C MET A 27 10.97 1.08 -4.75
N VAL A 28 10.23 2.12 -4.37
CA VAL A 28 9.65 2.29 -3.04
C VAL A 28 8.19 1.86 -3.09
N ILE A 29 7.79 1.07 -2.10
CA ILE A 29 6.41 0.66 -1.90
C ILE A 29 5.80 1.49 -0.78
N PHE A 30 4.64 2.08 -1.05
CA PHE A 30 3.78 2.70 -0.07
C PHE A 30 2.59 1.79 0.15
N HIS A 31 2.22 1.52 1.39
CA HIS A 31 0.95 0.88 1.66
C HIS A 31 0.34 1.32 2.97
N CYS A 32 -0.97 1.19 3.08
CA CYS A 32 -1.68 1.40 4.34
C CYS A 32 -2.81 0.39 4.50
N ARG A 33 -3.13 0.08 5.76
CA ARG A 33 -4.30 -0.70 6.11
C ARG A 33 -5.58 0.07 5.81
N ILE A 34 -6.48 -0.53 5.04
CA ILE A 34 -7.82 0.05 4.78
C ILE A 34 -8.95 -0.74 5.42
N GLY A 35 -8.68 -1.93 5.96
CA GLY A 35 -9.70 -2.75 6.61
C GLY A 35 -9.27 -4.19 6.83
N ARG A 36 -10.21 -5.02 7.28
CA ARG A 36 -10.04 -6.48 7.36
C ARG A 36 -10.35 -7.12 6.01
N CYS A 37 -9.66 -8.22 5.71
CA CYS A 37 -9.98 -9.06 4.56
C CYS A 37 -11.43 -9.58 4.69
N PRO A 38 -12.25 -9.50 3.63
CA PRO A 38 -13.58 -10.11 3.65
C PRO A 38 -13.48 -11.63 3.88
N GLU A 39 -14.32 -12.16 4.76
CA GLU A 39 -14.39 -13.60 5.03
C GLU A 39 -15.09 -14.38 3.90
N ARG A 40 -15.97 -13.70 3.15
CA ARG A 40 -16.77 -14.30 2.09
C ARG A 40 -16.02 -14.21 0.76
N ALA A 41 -15.87 -15.36 0.09
CA ALA A 41 -15.19 -15.44 -1.20
C ALA A 41 -15.76 -14.47 -2.28
N PRO A 42 -17.09 -14.26 -2.44
CA PRO A 42 -17.60 -13.30 -3.40
C PRO A 42 -17.15 -11.85 -3.14
N ASP A 43 -17.02 -11.47 -1.87
CA ASP A 43 -16.61 -10.11 -1.49
C ASP A 43 -15.09 -9.92 -1.74
N LEU A 44 -14.29 -10.96 -1.49
CA LEU A 44 -12.87 -10.97 -1.85
C LEU A 44 -12.66 -10.92 -3.38
N LEU A 45 -13.42 -11.70 -4.15
CA LEU A 45 -13.36 -11.66 -5.61
C LEU A 45 -13.75 -10.28 -6.16
N ARG A 46 -14.76 -9.64 -5.56
CA ARG A 46 -15.14 -8.27 -5.91
C ARG A 46 -14.02 -7.28 -5.60
N LEU A 47 -13.39 -7.38 -4.43
CA LEU A 47 -12.23 -6.56 -4.06
C LEU A 47 -11.09 -6.71 -5.08
N LEU A 48 -10.71 -7.95 -5.41
CA LEU A 48 -9.66 -8.24 -6.38
C LEU A 48 -10.01 -7.74 -7.79
N SER A 49 -11.29 -7.78 -8.16
CA SER A 49 -11.76 -7.26 -9.45
C SER A 49 -11.55 -5.74 -9.59
N LEU A 50 -11.51 -5.00 -8.48
CA LEU A 50 -11.21 -3.55 -8.50
C LEU A 50 -9.79 -3.27 -8.97
N ASN A 51 -8.84 -4.21 -8.84
CA ASN A 51 -7.48 -4.04 -9.34
C ASN A 51 -7.40 -3.89 -10.87
N PHE A 52 -8.48 -4.22 -11.60
CA PHE A 52 -8.58 -3.99 -13.05
C PHE A 52 -9.14 -2.61 -13.42
N ASP A 53 -9.68 -1.86 -12.45
CA ASP A 53 -10.13 -0.48 -12.67
C ASP A 53 -8.97 0.51 -12.51
N VAL A 54 -8.02 0.44 -13.46
CA VAL A 54 -6.76 1.20 -13.43
C VAL A 54 -6.99 2.70 -13.40
N ALA A 55 -8.04 3.18 -14.08
CA ALA A 55 -8.41 4.59 -14.10
C ALA A 55 -8.80 5.09 -12.71
N ARG A 56 -9.51 4.25 -11.93
CA ARG A 56 -9.92 4.58 -10.57
C ARG A 56 -8.81 4.44 -9.55
N LEU A 57 -7.90 3.48 -9.75
CA LEU A 57 -6.84 3.21 -8.79
C LEU A 57 -5.58 4.05 -8.99
N HIS A 58 -5.43 4.74 -10.12
CA HIS A 58 -4.30 5.65 -10.38
C HIS A 58 -2.92 5.01 -10.10
N GLY A 59 -2.76 3.74 -10.46
CA GLY A 59 -1.53 2.96 -10.25
C GLY A 59 -1.39 2.34 -8.86
N CYS A 60 -2.40 2.47 -8.00
CA CYS A 60 -2.50 1.71 -6.75
C CYS A 60 -3.09 0.31 -7.00
N TRP A 61 -2.96 -0.57 -6.02
CA TRP A 61 -3.62 -1.89 -6.01
C TRP A 61 -4.00 -2.31 -4.59
N PHE A 62 -4.95 -3.23 -4.48
CA PHE A 62 -5.28 -3.90 -3.23
C PHE A 62 -4.46 -5.19 -3.09
N ALA A 63 -3.96 -5.42 -1.87
CA ALA A 63 -3.33 -6.66 -1.44
C ALA A 63 -3.95 -7.13 -0.13
N VAL A 64 -3.74 -8.40 0.21
CA VAL A 64 -4.08 -8.96 1.52
C VAL A 64 -2.78 -9.34 2.21
N ASP A 65 -2.58 -8.82 3.42
CA ASP A 65 -1.47 -9.22 4.29
C ASP A 65 -2.00 -9.47 5.70
N GLN A 66 -1.64 -10.64 6.27
CA GLN A 66 -2.00 -11.02 7.64
C GLN A 66 -3.49 -10.82 8.01
N GLY A 67 -4.39 -11.02 7.04
CA GLY A 67 -5.84 -10.88 7.22
C GLY A 67 -6.37 -9.44 7.14
N ASP A 68 -5.51 -8.47 6.81
CA ASP A 68 -5.89 -7.08 6.52
C ASP A 68 -5.85 -6.82 5.01
N VAL A 69 -6.74 -5.95 4.54
CA VAL A 69 -6.63 -5.36 3.20
C VAL A 69 -5.70 -4.16 3.27
N ARG A 70 -4.75 -4.14 2.33
CA ARG A 70 -3.77 -3.08 2.15
C ARG A 70 -4.05 -2.37 0.82
N LEU A 71 -4.06 -1.05 0.83
CA LEU A 71 -3.96 -0.24 -0.39
C LEU A 71 -2.48 0.05 -0.61
N CYS A 72 -1.96 -0.34 -1.76
CA CYS A 72 -0.55 -0.26 -2.08
C CYS A 72 -0.31 0.61 -3.31
N ALA A 73 0.85 1.26 -3.37
CA ALA A 73 1.36 1.99 -4.52
C ALA A 73 2.88 1.75 -4.63
N GLN A 74 3.42 1.85 -5.84
CA GLN A 74 4.85 1.81 -6.09
C GLN A 74 5.29 3.06 -6.83
N ARG A 75 6.49 3.54 -6.49
CA ARG A 75 7.14 4.66 -7.17
C ARG A 75 8.62 4.38 -7.32
N GLU A 76 9.22 4.90 -8.39
CA GLU A 76 10.67 4.88 -8.53
C GLU A 76 11.26 5.78 -7.44
N LEU A 77 12.28 5.30 -6.73
CA LEU A 77 12.96 6.05 -5.68
C LEU A 77 13.50 7.39 -6.22
N ALA A 78 14.01 7.39 -7.45
CA ALA A 78 14.53 8.59 -8.12
C ALA A 78 13.45 9.66 -8.39
N SER A 79 12.16 9.28 -8.40
CA SER A 79 11.03 10.21 -8.58
C SER A 79 10.51 10.82 -7.29
N LEU A 80 10.98 10.34 -6.13
CA LEU A 80 10.60 10.86 -4.83
C LEU A 80 11.53 12.02 -4.49
N ASP A 81 11.15 13.22 -4.93
CA ASP A 81 11.76 14.46 -4.48
C ASP A 81 10.81 15.23 -3.54
N GLU A 82 11.39 16.09 -2.70
CA GLU A 82 10.63 16.88 -1.71
C GLU A 82 9.54 17.79 -2.34
N PRO A 83 9.73 18.33 -3.57
CA PRO A 83 8.66 19.05 -4.28
C PRO A 83 7.48 18.18 -4.76
N ALA A 84 7.65 16.87 -4.94
CA ALA A 84 6.62 15.96 -5.44
C ALA A 84 5.82 15.23 -4.34
N PHE A 85 6.08 15.51 -3.07
CA PHE A 85 5.37 14.97 -1.90
C PHE A 85 4.47 16.01 -1.22
#